data_AF-A0A550H6H9-F1
#
_entry.id   AF-A0A550H6H9-F1
#
_cell.length_a   1.000
_cell.length_b   1.000
_cell.length_c   1.000
_cell.angle_alpha   90.00
_cell.angle_beta   90.00
_cell.angle_gamma   90.00
#
_symmetry.space_group_name_H-M   'P 1'
#
loop_
_entity.id
_entity.type
_entity.pdbx_description
1 polymer ?
#
loop_
_entity_poly.entity_id
_entity_poly.type
_entity_poly.pdbx_seq_one_letter_code
_entity_poly.pdbx_strand_id
1 'polypeptide(L)'
;GRFRTGSVYTILNRMEEYGLLVSSQEESEEGRTRRIYEITEEGRERLKTGLEYMLLRKRFLDQMEEYYRRHFQEPQPNGEMKDDA
;
A
#
# COMPACT_ATOMS: atom_id res chain seq x y z
N GLY A 1 -2.38 9.97 -4.21
CA GLY A 1 -2.07 8.62 -4.72
C GLY A 1 -1.55 8.61 -6.15
N ARG A 2 -0.48 9.34 -6.47
CA ARG A 2 0.26 9.16 -7.73
C ARG A 2 1.69 8.84 -7.38
N PHE A 3 2.14 7.64 -7.72
CA PHE A 3 3.55 7.29 -7.62
C PHE A 3 4.32 8.11 -8.68
N ARG A 4 5.42 8.75 -8.28
CA ARG A 4 6.32 9.38 -9.26
C ARG A 4 6.93 8.26 -10.10
N THR A 5 7.11 8.46 -11.41
CA THR A 5 7.64 7.42 -12.31
C THR A 5 8.93 6.77 -11.79
N GLY A 6 9.87 7.56 -11.25
CA GLY A 6 11.11 7.04 -10.65
C GLY A 6 10.88 6.16 -9.41
N SER A 7 9.85 6.46 -8.61
CA SER A 7 9.51 5.63 -7.44
C SER A 7 8.91 4.28 -7.81
N VAL A 8 8.18 4.21 -8.94
CA VAL A 8 7.62 2.95 -9.44
C VAL A 8 8.73 1.98 -9.82
N TYR A 9 9.72 2.44 -10.60
CA TYR A 9 10.85 1.59 -10.98
C TYR A 9 11.67 1.11 -9.78
N THR A 10 11.84 1.98 -8.77
CA THR A 10 12.54 1.59 -7.53
C THR A 10 11.80 0.47 -6.81
N ILE A 11 10.46 0.55 -6.74
CA ILE A 11 9.64 -0.48 -6.11
C ILE A 11 9.68 -1.78 -6.93
N LEU A 12 9.54 -1.70 -8.25
CA LEU A 12 9.58 -2.88 -9.13
C LEU A 12 10.91 -3.61 -9.05
N ASN A 13 12.04 -2.89 -9.09
CA ASN A 13 13.37 -3.49 -8.93
C ASN A 13 13.50 -4.19 -7.58
N ARG A 14 13.05 -3.54 -6.50
CA ARG A 14 13.10 -4.14 -5.15
C ARG A 14 12.20 -5.38 -5.04
N MET A 15 11.05 -5.37 -5.71
CA MET A 15 10.16 -6.53 -5.75
C MET A 15 10.78 -7.69 -6.55
N GLU A 16 11.50 -7.41 -7.62
CA GLU A 16 12.30 -8.40 -8.37
C GLU A 16 13.46 -8.95 -7.52
N GLU A 17 14.22 -8.09 -6.83
CA GLU A 17 15.31 -8.50 -5.91
C GLU A 17 14.82 -9.42 -4.79
N TYR A 18 13.58 -9.24 -4.32
CA TYR A 18 12.97 -10.10 -3.31
C TYR A 18 12.28 -11.35 -3.89
N GLY A 19 12.38 -11.61 -5.20
CA GLY A 19 11.78 -12.77 -5.85
C GLY A 19 10.25 -12.70 -6.01
N LEU A 20 9.65 -11.52 -5.80
CA LEU A 20 8.19 -11.34 -5.89
C LEU A 20 7.73 -11.10 -7.33
N LEU A 21 8.62 -10.60 -8.17
CA LEU A 21 8.44 -10.41 -9.60
C LEU A 21 9.60 -11.05 -10.35
N VAL A 22 9.36 -11.37 -11.62
CA VAL A 22 10.39 -11.62 -12.62
C VAL A 22 10.20 -10.65 -13.78
N SER A 23 11.28 -10.24 -14.43
CA SER A 23 11.19 -9.41 -15.63
C SER A 23 11.70 -10.10 -16.89
N SER A 24 11.05 -9.79 -18.01
CA SER A 24 11.50 -10.10 -19.36
C SER A 24 11.67 -8.81 -20.17
N GLN A 25 12.51 -8.85 -21.20
CA GLN A 25 12.64 -7.76 -22.16
C GLN A 25 11.86 -8.11 -23.42
N GLU A 26 11.01 -7.19 -23.86
CA GLU A 26 10.29 -7.31 -25.12
C GLU A 26 10.64 -6.13 -26.03
N GLU A 27 10.90 -6.42 -27.30
CA GLU A 27 11.01 -5.40 -28.34
C GLU A 27 9.62 -4.90 -28.69
N SER A 28 9.39 -3.60 -28.51
CA SER A 28 8.17 -2.98 -29.05
C SER A 28 8.30 -2.78 -30.56
N GLU A 29 7.17 -2.73 -31.26
CA GLU A 29 7.10 -2.45 -32.71
C GLU A 29 7.80 -1.14 -33.12
N GLU A 30 8.01 -0.22 -32.17
CA GLU A 30 8.71 1.05 -32.34
C GLU A 30 10.24 0.98 -32.04
N GLY A 31 10.79 -0.22 -31.85
CA GLY A 31 12.23 -0.43 -31.60
C GLY A 31 12.72 -0.07 -30.19
N ARG A 32 11.82 0.32 -29.28
CA ARG A 32 12.14 0.53 -27.86
C ARG A 32 11.97 -0.75 -27.07
N THR A 33 13.04 -1.21 -26.41
CA THR A 33 12.97 -2.34 -25.47
C THR A 33 12.20 -1.93 -24.22
N ARG A 34 11.20 -2.71 -23.83
CA ARG A 34 10.40 -2.51 -22.60
C ARG A 34 10.64 -3.68 -21.65
N ARG A 35 10.71 -3.39 -20.35
CA ARG A 35 10.71 -4.44 -19.32
C ARG A 35 9.27 -4.79 -18.98
N ILE A 36 8.90 -6.05 -19.17
CA ILE A 36 7.62 -6.61 -18.74
C ILE A 36 7.87 -7.32 -17.41
N TYR A 37 7.00 -7.09 -16.44
CA TYR A 37 7.10 -7.70 -15.11
C TYR A 37 5.94 -8.67 -14.91
N GLU A 38 6.26 -9.87 -14.43
CA GLU A 38 5.28 -10.89 -14.08
C GLU A 38 5.42 -11.25 -12.59
N ILE A 39 4.28 -11.44 -11.93
CA ILE A 39 4.26 -11.83 -10.52
C ILE A 39 4.58 -13.31 -10.37
N THR A 40 5.50 -13.63 -9.46
CA THR A 40 5.84 -15.02 -9.13
C THR A 40 4.79 -15.65 -8.23
N GLU A 41 4.84 -16.97 -8.05
CA GLU A 41 3.95 -17.63 -7.08
C GLU A 41 4.19 -17.15 -5.65
N GLU A 42 5.46 -16.99 -5.24
CA GLU A 42 5.80 -16.37 -3.95
C GLU A 42 5.23 -14.94 -3.84
N GLY A 43 5.32 -14.15 -4.92
CA GLY A 43 4.73 -12.82 -4.99
C GLY A 43 3.22 -12.84 -4.76
N ARG A 44 2.50 -13.81 -5.36
CA ARG A 44 1.05 -13.99 -5.18
C ARG A 44 0.70 -14.36 -3.74
N GLU A 45 1.43 -15.30 -3.15
CA GLU A 45 1.23 -15.71 -1.76
C GLU A 45 1.47 -14.56 -0.79
N ARG A 46 2.58 -13.82 -0.95
CA ARG A 46 2.85 -12.63 -0.11
C ARG A 46 1.79 -11.55 -0.28
N LEU A 47 1.31 -11.32 -1.50
CA LEU A 47 0.22 -10.37 -1.76
C LEU A 47 -1.05 -10.78 -1.02
N LYS A 48 -1.42 -12.07 -1.08
CA LYS A 48 -2.59 -12.63 -0.38
C LYS A 48 -2.46 -12.44 1.13
N THR A 49 -1.35 -12.87 1.72
CA THR A 49 -1.09 -12.72 3.16
C THR A 49 -1.09 -11.25 3.57
N GLY A 50 -0.47 -10.37 2.79
CA GLY A 50 -0.50 -8.92 3.03
C GLY A 50 -1.92 -8.36 3.06
N LEU A 51 -2.78 -8.77 2.13
CA LEU A 51 -4.18 -8.36 2.09
C LEU A 51 -4.96 -8.87 3.32
N GLU A 52 -4.76 -10.12 3.72
CA GLU A 52 -5.38 -10.69 4.93
C GLU A 52 -5.04 -9.87 6.18
N TYR A 53 -3.77 -9.49 6.35
CA TYR A 53 -3.34 -8.61 7.45
C TYR A 53 -3.98 -7.22 7.37
N MET A 54 -4.06 -6.63 6.18
CA MET A 54 -4.70 -5.31 6.01
C MET A 54 -6.19 -5.35 6.37
N LEU A 55 -6.90 -6.42 6.02
CA LEU A 55 -8.33 -6.59 6.37
C LEU A 55 -8.53 -6.81 7.87
N LEU A 56 -7.63 -7.52 8.54
CA LEU A 56 -7.63 -7.63 10.01
C LEU A 56 -7.40 -6.26 10.65
N ARG A 57 -6.39 -5.54 10.19
CA ARG A 57 -6.06 -4.21 10.71
C ARG A 57 -7.19 -3.21 10.47
N LYS A 58 -7.86 -3.27 9.32
CA LYS A 58 -9.03 -2.44 9.04
C LYS A 58 -10.14 -2.69 10.06
N ARG A 59 -10.52 -3.94 10.29
CA ARG A 59 -11.54 -4.30 11.29
C ARG A 59 -11.23 -3.75 12.68
N PHE A 60 -9.96 -3.83 13.08
CA PHE A 60 -9.51 -3.25 14.36
C PHE A 60 -9.65 -1.73 14.39
N LEU A 61 -9.23 -1.03 13.33
CA LEU A 61 -9.39 0.42 13.22
C LEU A 61 -10.87 0.83 13.24
N ASP A 62 -11.74 0.10 12.55
CA ASP A 62 -13.19 0.35 12.54
C ASP A 62 -13.78 0.22 13.97
N GLN A 63 -13.35 -0.80 14.73
CA GLN A 63 -13.77 -0.98 16.13
C GLN A 63 -13.26 0.13 17.05
N MET A 64 -12.00 0.57 16.86
CA MET A 64 -11.44 1.69 17.61
C MET A 64 -12.20 2.99 17.33
N GLU A 65 -12.52 3.24 16.07
CA GLU A 65 -13.31 4.40 15.66
C GLU A 65 -14.71 4.37 16.30
N GLU A 66 -15.38 3.22 16.28
CA GLU A 66 -16.69 3.06 16.93
C GLU A 66 -16.63 3.31 18.44
N TYR A 67 -15.63 2.73 19.12
CA TYR A 67 -15.39 2.98 20.54
C TYR A 67 -15.18 4.47 20.82
N TYR A 68 -14.34 5.12 20.00
CA TYR A 68 -14.07 6.54 20.17
C TYR A 68 -15.34 7.39 20.04
N ARG A 69 -16.12 7.20 18.96
CA ARG A 69 -17.38 7.92 18.74
C ARG A 69 -18.42 7.69 19.84
N ARG A 70 -18.44 6.51 20.45
CA ARG A 70 -19.39 6.16 21.53
C ARG A 70 -19.03 6.84 22.85
N HIS A 71 -17.75 6.99 23.16
CA HIS A 71 -17.27 7.39 24.48
C HIS A 71 -16.71 8.81 24.53
N PHE A 72 -16.39 9.40 23.39
CA PHE A 72 -15.85 10.76 23.28
C PHE A 72 -16.74 11.56 22.32
N GLN A 73 -17.14 12.79 22.70
CA GLN A 73 -17.84 13.71 21.79
C GLN A 73 -16.97 14.00 20.57
N GLU A 74 -17.59 14.35 19.44
CA GLU A 74 -16.92 14.55 18.14
C GLU A 74 -15.57 15.28 18.30
N PRO A 75 -14.50 14.78 17.67
CA PRO A 75 -13.23 15.49 17.71
C PRO A 75 -13.47 16.88 17.14
N GLN A 76 -13.27 17.90 17.99
CA GLN A 76 -13.31 19.29 17.55
C GLN A 76 -12.33 19.42 16.37
N PRO A 77 -12.76 19.96 15.22
CA PRO A 77 -11.96 19.92 13.99
C PRO A 77 -10.66 20.72 14.08
N ASN A 78 -10.44 21.49 15.15
CA ASN A 78 -9.19 22.17 15.44
C ASN A 78 -8.81 21.97 16.91
N GLY A 79 -7.56 21.55 17.14
CA GLY A 79 -6.97 21.35 18.46
C GLY A 79 -6.74 22.64 19.24
N GLU A 80 -7.80 23.36 19.58
CA GLU A 80 -7.75 24.35 20.65
C GLU A 80 -8.10 23.64 21.96
N MET A 81 -7.08 23.40 22.77
CA MET A 81 -7.25 23.17 24.19
C MET A 81 -7.97 24.40 24.75
N LYS A 82 -9.17 24.21 25.30
CA LYS A 82 -9.68 25.18 26.27
C LYS A 82 -8.85 24.97 27.53
N ASP A 83 -7.94 25.90 27.77
CA ASP A 83 -7.40 26.12 29.11
C ASP A 83 -8.58 26.57 29.97
N ASP A 84 -9.09 25.65 30.80
CA ASP A 84 -10.00 25.99 31.88
C ASP A 84 -9.17 26.71 32.96
N ALA A 85 -9.43 28.01 33.13
CA ALA A 85 -9.01 28.83 34.26
C ALA A 85 -10.06 28.77 35.38
#